data_AF-A0A0R3PJU4-F1
#
_entry.id   AF-A0A0R3PJU4-F1
#
_cell.length_a   1.000
_cell.length_b   1.000
_cell.length_c   1.000
_cell.angle_alpha   90.00
_cell.angle_beta   90.00
_cell.angle_gamma   90.00
#
_symmetry.space_group_name_H-M   'P 1'
#
loop_
_entity.id
_entity.type
_entity.pdbx_description
1 polymer ?
#
loop_
_entity_poly.entity_id
_entity_poly.type
_entity_poly.pdbx_seq_one_letter_code
_entity_poly.pdbx_strand_id
1 'polypeptide(L)'
;LFLEFNFTPAKGPSFLVERLLTDSEISLRERLTCNVDRTGYPRSLIISYNGSPPRVILSWNTGHSKENLAGCLDWNCRIIYDRQKQHLADAVLFEHSDLNFERTRSDQYVIYFSQESPAHADVDISRPDYFNFSLGFRHDTLASSPYGYTVKLADKLVHSEEVVDMATVNGKKKGAAWFVSNCHTHSMREEYVNELKKYFPVDIYGRCGSLKCARGGNCEKMLDDDYHFYVAFENSLCKDYITEKLWNQGYQRTIVPIVLKRSIVERFVPPHSFIAADDFESPKEMARYLHYLMNNKTAYA
;
A
#
# COMPACT_ATOMS: atom_id res chain seq x y z
N LEU A 1 -10.39 4.47 20.01
CA LEU A 1 -10.00 3.26 20.77
C LEU A 1 -8.65 2.82 20.24
N PHE A 2 -7.57 3.07 21.00
CA PHE A 2 -6.23 2.68 20.61
C PHE A 2 -6.04 1.21 20.97
N LEU A 3 -5.82 0.36 19.97
CA LEU A 3 -5.55 -1.07 20.17
C LEU A 3 -4.08 -1.22 20.56
N GLU A 4 -3.82 -1.34 21.86
CA GLU A 4 -2.55 -1.91 22.35
C GLU A 4 -2.56 -3.41 21.98
N PHE A 5 -1.79 -3.78 20.96
CA PHE A 5 -1.72 -5.16 20.49
C PHE A 5 -0.79 -5.96 21.40
N ASN A 6 -1.38 -6.65 22.38
CA ASN A 6 -0.66 -7.59 23.25
C ASN A 6 -0.70 -8.98 22.59
N PHE A 7 0.46 -9.53 22.22
CA PHE A 7 0.55 -10.81 21.53
C PHE A 7 1.18 -11.88 22.41
N THR A 8 0.58 -13.07 22.38
CA THR A 8 1.08 -14.26 23.10
C THR A 8 1.80 -15.17 22.10
N PRO A 9 3.14 -15.20 22.06
CA PRO A 9 3.87 -16.07 21.14
C PRO A 9 3.65 -17.55 21.51
N ALA A 10 3.78 -18.45 20.53
CA ALA A 10 3.61 -19.90 20.71
C ALA A 10 4.55 -20.48 21.78
N LYS A 11 5.67 -19.79 22.08
CA LYS A 11 6.55 -20.03 23.22
C LYS A 11 7.06 -18.68 23.76
N GLY A 12 6.81 -18.40 25.04
CA GLY A 12 7.33 -17.22 25.76
C GLY A 12 6.24 -16.27 26.30
N PRO A 13 6.60 -15.32 27.17
CA PRO A 13 5.66 -14.33 27.69
C PRO A 13 5.25 -13.33 26.60
N SER A 14 4.03 -12.80 26.71
CA SER A 14 3.52 -11.80 25.78
C SER A 14 4.38 -10.54 25.77
N PHE A 15 4.52 -9.91 24.60
CA PHE A 15 5.27 -8.67 24.44
C PHE A 15 4.59 -7.71 23.47
N LEU A 16 4.91 -6.42 23.60
CA LEU A 16 4.45 -5.37 22.68
C LEU A 16 5.42 -5.27 21.50
N VAL A 17 4.90 -5.28 20.28
CA VAL A 17 5.71 -5.17 19.04
C VAL A 17 6.60 -3.92 19.04
N GLU A 18 6.13 -2.82 19.63
CA GLU A 18 6.90 -1.60 19.81
C GLU A 18 8.22 -1.81 20.58
N ARG A 19 8.25 -2.75 21.54
CA ARG A 19 9.46 -3.11 22.29
C ARG A 19 10.49 -3.88 21.46
N LEU A 20 10.10 -4.45 20.33
CA LEU A 20 11.02 -5.10 19.39
C LEU A 20 11.57 -4.14 18.34
N LEU A 21 10.78 -3.12 17.98
CA LEU A 21 11.09 -2.24 16.85
C LEU A 21 11.63 -0.86 17.27
N THR A 22 11.59 -0.53 18.56
CA THR A 22 12.10 0.74 19.09
C THR A 22 12.88 0.53 20.39
N ASP A 23 14.04 1.17 20.52
CA ASP A 23 14.81 1.25 21.78
C ASP A 23 14.33 2.43 22.66
N SER A 24 13.10 2.89 22.45
CA SER A 24 12.56 4.08 23.11
C SER A 24 11.75 3.69 24.34
N GLU A 25 12.00 4.38 25.45
CA GLU A 25 11.16 4.28 26.64
C GLU A 25 9.83 5.03 26.51
N ILE A 26 9.60 5.72 25.39
CA ILE A 26 8.39 6.50 25.10
C ILE A 26 7.45 5.66 24.27
N SER A 27 6.28 5.36 24.82
CA SER A 27 5.23 4.59 24.15
C SER A 27 4.67 5.30 22.92
N LEU A 28 4.09 4.55 21.98
CA LEU A 28 3.45 5.10 20.79
C LEU A 28 2.34 6.09 21.17
N ARG A 29 1.66 5.82 22.29
CA ARG A 29 0.65 6.70 22.87
C ARG A 29 1.23 8.05 23.28
N GLU A 30 2.39 8.07 23.94
CA GLU A 30 3.07 9.31 24.34
C GLU A 30 3.60 10.09 23.13
N ARG A 31 4.17 9.39 22.13
CA ARG A 31 4.64 9.99 20.87
C ARG A 31 3.53 10.69 20.08
N LEU A 32 2.35 10.08 20.04
CA LEU A 32 1.17 10.63 19.36
C LEU A 32 0.51 11.78 20.12
N THR A 33 0.87 12.02 21.38
CA THR A 33 0.38 13.13 22.22
C THR A 33 1.36 14.30 22.36
N CYS A 34 2.46 14.33 21.60
CA CYS A 34 3.50 15.37 21.70
C CYS A 34 2.94 16.79 21.73
N ASN A 35 2.97 17.41 22.91
CA ASN A 35 2.83 18.85 23.13
C ASN A 35 4.10 19.54 22.63
N VAL A 36 4.10 19.95 21.36
CA VAL A 36 5.17 20.80 20.81
C VAL A 36 4.88 22.25 21.25
N ASP A 37 5.71 22.80 22.14
CA ASP A 37 5.64 24.23 22.48
C ASP A 37 6.13 25.09 21.30
N ARG A 38 5.53 26.28 21.15
CA ARG A 38 5.46 27.12 19.93
C ARG A 38 6.79 27.66 19.37
N THR A 39 7.94 27.27 19.90
CA THR A 39 9.25 27.75 19.43
C THR A 39 9.94 26.77 18.48
N GLY A 40 9.23 26.34 17.43
CA GLY A 40 9.73 26.05 16.07
C GLY A 40 10.98 25.18 15.80
N TYR A 41 11.68 24.65 16.80
CA TYR A 41 12.82 23.75 16.68
C TYR A 41 12.90 22.90 17.95
N PRO A 42 12.86 21.56 17.88
CA PRO A 42 13.23 20.75 19.03
C PRO A 42 14.75 20.89 19.27
N ARG A 43 15.15 21.90 20.06
CA ARG A 43 16.37 21.81 20.86
C ARG A 43 16.19 20.58 21.73
N SER A 44 17.06 19.58 21.54
CA SER A 44 17.13 18.29 22.24
C SER A 44 16.25 17.12 21.75
N LEU A 45 16.15 16.90 20.44
CA LEU A 45 16.07 15.50 19.96
C LEU A 45 17.48 14.96 19.68
N ILE A 46 18.37 15.10 20.67
CA ILE A 46 19.44 14.12 20.84
C ILE A 46 18.68 12.91 21.40
N ILE A 47 18.15 12.07 20.50
CA ILE A 47 17.80 10.71 20.89
C ILE A 47 19.11 10.13 21.38
N SER A 48 19.27 9.99 22.70
CA SER A 48 20.37 9.23 23.24
C SER A 48 20.14 7.78 22.81
N TYR A 49 20.63 7.43 21.62
CA TYR A 49 20.97 6.05 21.34
C TYR A 49 21.84 5.62 22.51
N ASN A 50 21.35 4.70 23.32
CA ASN A 50 21.95 4.32 24.60
C ASN A 50 23.27 3.53 24.43
N GLY A 51 24.03 3.81 23.38
CA GLY A 51 25.21 3.05 22.94
C GLY A 51 24.87 1.68 22.34
N SER A 52 23.60 1.29 22.25
CA SER A 52 23.19 -0.01 21.72
C SER A 52 23.42 -0.11 20.21
N PRO A 53 24.06 -1.20 19.73
CA PRO A 53 24.33 -1.38 18.30
C PRO A 53 23.02 -1.54 17.52
N PRO A 54 22.96 -1.07 16.25
CA PRO A 54 21.76 -1.18 15.44
C PRO A 54 21.40 -2.62 15.17
N ARG A 55 20.10 -2.91 15.22
CA ARG A 55 19.55 -4.20 14.77
C ARG A 55 19.83 -4.42 13.30
N VAL A 56 20.23 -5.64 12.96
CA VAL A 56 20.71 -5.97 11.62
C VAL A 56 19.64 -6.74 10.86
N ILE A 57 19.16 -6.18 9.76
CA ILE A 57 18.19 -6.82 8.87
C ILE A 57 18.93 -7.25 7.60
N LEU A 58 18.93 -8.54 7.31
CA LEU A 58 19.46 -9.07 6.05
C LEU A 58 18.35 -9.16 5.02
N SER A 59 18.46 -8.37 3.95
CA SER A 59 17.62 -8.49 2.76
C SER A 59 18.13 -9.65 1.91
N TRP A 60 17.53 -10.84 2.07
CA TRP A 60 18.04 -12.06 1.42
C TRP A 60 17.80 -12.04 -0.09
N ASN A 61 16.57 -11.74 -0.48
CA ASN A 61 16.10 -11.70 -1.87
C ASN A 61 14.87 -10.80 -2.04
N THR A 62 14.73 -9.76 -1.20
CA THR A 62 13.51 -8.93 -1.18
C THR A 62 13.69 -7.54 -1.81
N GLY A 63 14.92 -7.19 -2.20
CA GLY A 63 15.23 -5.86 -2.76
C GLY A 63 15.14 -4.69 -1.77
N HIS A 64 14.78 -4.93 -0.50
CA HIS A 64 14.70 -3.86 0.51
C HIS A 64 16.04 -3.19 0.74
N SER A 65 16.01 -1.87 0.80
CA SER A 65 17.16 -1.00 1.02
C SER A 65 16.88 0.00 2.15
N LYS A 66 17.88 0.85 2.44
CA LYS A 66 17.79 1.80 3.56
C LYS A 66 16.64 2.81 3.37
N GLU A 67 16.28 3.08 2.13
CA GLU A 67 15.13 3.90 1.73
C GLU A 67 13.81 3.33 2.26
N ASN A 68 13.67 2.00 2.36
CA ASN A 68 12.48 1.37 2.94
C ASN A 68 12.35 1.61 4.46
N LEU A 69 13.43 2.04 5.14
CA LEU A 69 13.40 2.41 6.56
C LEU A 69 13.17 3.91 6.78
N ALA A 70 13.12 4.72 5.71
CA ALA A 70 13.08 6.18 5.82
C ALA A 70 11.78 6.74 6.42
N GLY A 71 10.72 5.93 6.51
CA GLY A 71 9.45 6.32 7.14
C GLY A 71 9.51 6.48 8.65
N CYS A 72 10.60 6.06 9.31
CA CYS A 72 10.76 6.13 10.76
C CYS A 72 12.21 6.47 11.14
N LEU A 73 12.50 7.78 11.33
CA LEU A 73 13.83 8.28 11.70
C LEU A 73 14.35 7.74 13.05
N ASP A 74 13.46 7.19 13.87
CA ASP A 74 13.77 6.64 15.20
C ASP A 74 14.20 5.17 15.18
N TRP A 75 14.18 4.50 14.02
CA TRP A 75 14.54 3.09 13.93
C TRP A 75 16.06 2.90 14.01
N ASN A 76 16.54 2.27 15.09
CA ASN A 76 17.93 1.84 15.28
C ASN A 76 18.24 0.56 14.48
N CYS A 77 18.03 0.59 13.17
CA CYS A 77 18.16 -0.58 12.29
C CYS A 77 19.13 -0.30 11.13
N ARG A 78 19.85 -1.34 10.69
CA ARG A 78 20.66 -1.32 9.46
C ARG A 78 20.28 -2.48 8.54
N ILE A 79 20.18 -2.19 7.25
CA ILE A 79 20.01 -3.23 6.23
C ILE A 79 21.38 -3.65 5.69
N ILE A 80 21.59 -4.97 5.59
CA ILE A 80 22.71 -5.59 4.90
C ILE A 80 22.19 -6.50 3.78
N TYR A 81 23.06 -6.79 2.82
CA TYR A 81 22.75 -7.59 1.63
C TYR A 81 23.66 -8.81 1.47
N ASP A 82 24.81 -8.79 2.14
CA ASP A 82 25.82 -9.84 2.07
C ASP A 82 25.35 -11.07 2.86
N ARG A 83 24.94 -12.12 2.14
CA ARG A 83 24.47 -13.37 2.71
C ARG A 83 25.52 -14.07 3.58
N GLN A 84 26.81 -13.84 3.35
CA GLN A 84 27.88 -14.39 4.20
C GLN A 84 27.84 -13.82 5.64
N LYS A 85 27.20 -12.66 5.82
CA LYS A 85 27.01 -11.99 7.11
C LYS A 85 25.69 -12.36 7.81
N GLN A 86 25.01 -13.43 7.38
CA GLN A 86 23.77 -13.88 8.00
C GLN A 86 23.88 -14.08 9.52
N HIS A 87 24.99 -14.57 10.04
CA HIS A 87 25.19 -14.75 11.49
C HIS A 87 25.11 -13.44 12.30
N LEU A 88 25.32 -12.29 11.65
CA LEU A 88 25.18 -10.97 12.25
C LEU A 88 23.73 -10.45 12.24
N ALA A 89 22.85 -11.06 11.44
CA ALA A 89 21.48 -10.60 11.25
C ALA A 89 20.59 -10.95 12.46
N ASP A 90 19.82 -9.99 12.94
CA ASP A 90 18.74 -10.21 13.90
C ASP A 90 17.44 -10.63 13.19
N ALA A 91 17.26 -10.16 11.95
CA ALA A 91 16.17 -10.57 11.08
C ALA A 91 16.64 -10.86 9.65
N VAL A 92 16.04 -11.84 8.98
CA VAL A 92 16.28 -12.19 7.58
C VAL A 92 14.95 -12.11 6.83
N LEU A 93 14.91 -11.23 5.82
CA LEU A 93 13.74 -10.99 4.98
C LEU A 93 13.81 -11.83 3.70
N PHE A 94 12.74 -12.56 3.42
CA PHE A 94 12.61 -13.44 2.26
C PHE A 94 11.38 -13.10 1.40
N GLU A 95 11.55 -12.99 0.09
CA GLU A 95 10.44 -12.90 -0.88
C GLU A 95 10.08 -14.29 -1.41
N HIS A 96 11.09 -15.16 -1.52
CA HIS A 96 10.95 -16.55 -1.92
C HIS A 96 11.72 -17.43 -0.94
N SER A 97 11.17 -18.61 -0.60
CA SER A 97 11.85 -19.57 0.27
C SER A 97 13.17 -20.06 -0.34
N ASP A 98 14.17 -20.31 0.51
CA ASP A 98 15.44 -20.94 0.11
C ASP A 98 15.60 -22.23 0.94
N LEU A 99 15.47 -23.39 0.29
CA LEU A 99 15.48 -24.69 0.99
C LEU A 99 16.82 -24.99 1.68
N ASN A 100 17.89 -24.34 1.24
CA ASN A 100 19.23 -24.50 1.80
C ASN A 100 19.52 -23.51 2.93
N PHE A 101 18.61 -22.57 3.19
CA PHE A 101 18.77 -21.64 4.29
C PHE A 101 18.54 -22.33 5.64
N GLU A 102 19.53 -22.19 6.52
CA GLU A 102 19.43 -22.59 7.92
C GLU A 102 19.70 -21.39 8.82
N ARG A 103 18.93 -21.30 9.91
CA ARG A 103 19.16 -20.26 10.93
C ARG A 103 20.52 -20.51 11.57
N THR A 104 21.38 -19.49 11.59
CA THR A 104 22.69 -19.55 12.24
C THR A 104 22.57 -19.32 13.74
N ARG A 105 21.48 -18.68 14.18
CA ARG A 105 21.14 -18.51 15.60
C ARG A 105 19.66 -18.78 15.84
N SER A 106 19.34 -19.32 17.01
CA SER A 106 17.95 -19.64 17.38
C SER A 106 17.05 -18.41 17.58
N ASP A 107 17.64 -17.25 17.82
CA ASP A 107 16.97 -15.96 18.07
C ASP A 107 16.78 -15.11 16.80
N GLN A 108 17.18 -15.61 15.61
CA GLN A 108 16.94 -14.90 14.35
C GLN A 108 15.47 -14.96 13.94
N TYR A 109 14.92 -13.79 13.58
CA TYR A 109 13.61 -13.72 12.94
C TYR A 109 13.74 -14.00 11.45
N VAL A 110 12.97 -14.95 10.93
CA VAL A 110 12.82 -15.21 9.50
C VAL A 110 11.47 -14.69 9.06
N ILE A 111 11.46 -13.70 8.18
CA ILE A 111 10.27 -12.94 7.82
C ILE A 111 9.96 -13.20 6.35
N TYR A 112 8.73 -13.62 6.06
CA TYR A 112 8.23 -13.71 4.70
C TYR A 112 7.69 -12.37 4.25
N PHE A 113 8.32 -11.74 3.28
CA PHE A 113 7.86 -10.53 2.65
C PHE A 113 7.10 -10.84 1.37
N SER A 114 5.89 -10.29 1.23
CA SER A 114 5.21 -10.22 -0.06
C SER A 114 4.24 -9.06 -0.11
N GLN A 115 4.29 -8.33 -1.22
CA GLN A 115 3.27 -7.36 -1.58
C GLN A 115 2.22 -7.93 -2.54
N GLU A 116 2.38 -9.18 -2.99
CA GLU A 116 1.41 -9.85 -3.86
C GLU A 116 0.35 -10.60 -3.03
N SER A 117 -0.86 -10.68 -3.57
CA SER A 117 -1.96 -11.42 -2.99
C SER A 117 -1.63 -12.92 -2.85
N PRO A 118 -2.16 -13.63 -1.83
CA PRO A 118 -1.92 -15.07 -1.67
C PRO A 118 -2.33 -15.91 -2.89
N ALA A 119 -3.26 -15.42 -3.70
CA ALA A 119 -3.72 -16.08 -4.91
C ALA A 119 -2.71 -15.99 -6.09
N HIS A 120 -1.68 -15.15 -5.96
CA HIS A 120 -0.68 -14.90 -6.99
C HIS A 120 0.77 -14.95 -6.48
N ALA A 121 0.98 -15.08 -5.17
CA ALA A 121 2.31 -15.04 -4.55
C ALA A 121 3.12 -16.34 -4.70
N ASP A 122 2.53 -17.42 -5.25
CA ASP A 122 3.15 -18.74 -5.49
C ASP A 122 4.15 -19.14 -4.38
N VAL A 123 3.65 -19.29 -3.15
CA VAL A 123 4.48 -19.58 -1.98
C VAL A 123 4.50 -21.07 -1.71
N ASP A 124 5.67 -21.69 -1.87
CA ASP A 124 5.92 -23.04 -1.39
C ASP A 124 6.54 -23.00 0.02
N ILE A 125 5.75 -23.36 1.03
CA ILE A 125 6.22 -23.44 2.42
C ILE A 125 6.67 -24.88 2.68
N SER A 126 7.93 -25.15 2.36
CA SER A 126 8.54 -26.47 2.56
C SER A 126 8.62 -26.93 4.02
N ARG A 127 8.53 -26.00 4.99
CA ARG A 127 8.59 -26.29 6.43
C ARG A 127 7.55 -25.43 7.19
N PRO A 128 6.60 -26.02 7.93
CA PRO A 128 5.51 -25.29 8.59
C PRO A 128 5.98 -24.14 9.53
N ASP A 129 7.16 -24.29 10.14
CA ASP A 129 7.74 -23.31 11.07
C ASP A 129 8.88 -22.49 10.46
N TYR A 130 8.97 -22.42 9.12
CA TYR A 130 10.07 -21.73 8.42
C TYR A 130 10.11 -20.24 8.76
N PHE A 131 8.96 -19.57 8.67
CA PHE A 131 8.80 -18.14 8.92
C PHE A 131 8.23 -17.86 10.32
N ASN A 132 8.75 -16.84 10.98
CA ASN A 132 8.21 -16.34 12.25
C ASN A 132 6.92 -15.53 12.04
N PHE A 133 6.86 -14.70 10.99
CA PHE A 133 5.66 -13.97 10.57
C PHE A 133 5.81 -13.45 9.14
N SER A 134 4.71 -12.96 8.56
CA SER A 134 4.67 -12.31 7.25
C SER A 134 4.69 -10.79 7.34
N LEU A 135 5.47 -10.13 6.49
CA LEU A 135 5.45 -8.69 6.23
C LEU A 135 4.80 -8.45 4.85
N GLY A 136 3.63 -7.83 4.83
CA GLY A 136 2.92 -7.59 3.57
C GLY A 136 1.87 -6.50 3.71
N PHE A 137 0.88 -6.48 2.81
CA PHE A 137 -0.12 -5.41 2.73
C PHE A 137 -1.20 -5.45 3.83
N ARG A 138 -1.29 -6.54 4.60
CA ARG A 138 -2.30 -6.71 5.67
C ARG A 138 -2.02 -5.77 6.83
N HIS A 139 -3.06 -5.17 7.39
CA HIS A 139 -2.94 -4.25 8.53
C HIS A 139 -3.23 -4.94 9.87
N ASP A 140 -3.59 -6.22 9.87
CA ASP A 140 -3.79 -7.04 11.07
C ASP A 140 -2.60 -7.98 11.36
N THR A 141 -1.42 -7.66 10.82
CA THR A 141 -0.14 -8.33 11.12
C THR A 141 0.72 -7.50 12.07
N LEU A 142 1.76 -8.12 12.65
CA LEU A 142 2.70 -7.43 13.57
C LEU A 142 3.38 -6.23 12.91
N ALA A 143 3.73 -6.38 11.64
CA ALA A 143 4.27 -5.32 10.80
C ALA A 143 3.64 -5.42 9.42
N SER A 144 3.40 -4.26 8.81
CA SER A 144 2.77 -4.14 7.50
C SER A 144 3.63 -3.29 6.58
N SER A 145 3.70 -3.68 5.32
CA SER A 145 4.31 -2.93 4.22
C SER A 145 3.28 -2.72 3.10
N PRO A 146 2.18 -1.98 3.35
CA PRO A 146 1.20 -1.66 2.32
C PRO A 146 1.81 -0.79 1.22
N TYR A 147 1.17 -0.77 0.05
CA TYR A 147 1.63 0.07 -1.07
C TYR A 147 1.47 1.57 -0.80
N GLY A 148 0.57 1.94 0.09
CA GLY A 148 0.31 3.32 0.46
C GLY A 148 -0.63 3.39 1.66
N TYR A 149 -0.72 4.58 2.23
CA TYR A 149 -1.61 4.90 3.35
C TYR A 149 -1.98 6.38 3.28
N THR A 150 -3.10 6.75 3.89
CA THR A 150 -3.44 8.15 4.11
C THR A 150 -3.25 8.51 5.57
N VAL A 151 -2.90 9.77 5.82
CA VAL A 151 -2.78 10.33 7.17
C VAL A 151 -3.77 11.46 7.31
N LYS A 152 -4.48 11.50 8.44
CA LYS A 152 -5.32 12.65 8.77
C LYS A 152 -4.41 13.82 9.14
N LEU A 153 -4.39 14.85 8.30
CA LEU A 153 -3.69 16.08 8.60
C LEU A 153 -4.37 16.82 9.76
N ALA A 154 -3.57 17.49 10.59
CA ALA A 154 -4.09 18.42 11.58
C ALA A 154 -4.74 19.62 10.86
N ASP A 155 -5.79 20.21 11.44
CA ASP A 155 -6.57 21.29 10.79
C ASP A 155 -5.71 22.46 10.28
N LYS A 156 -4.59 22.76 10.96
CA LYS A 156 -3.64 23.83 10.58
C LYS A 156 -2.77 23.50 9.37
N LEU A 157 -2.67 22.22 9.02
CA LEU A 157 -1.90 21.70 7.88
C LEU A 157 -2.81 21.36 6.70
N VAL A 158 -4.13 21.53 6.85
CA VAL A 158 -5.06 21.45 5.72
C VAL A 158 -4.75 22.65 4.83
N HIS A 159 -4.06 22.39 3.71
CA HIS A 159 -3.82 23.39 2.69
C HIS A 159 -5.18 23.88 2.17
N SER A 160 -5.39 25.20 2.21
CA SER A 160 -6.63 25.84 1.74
C SER A 160 -6.65 26.08 0.23
N GLU A 161 -5.69 25.52 -0.51
CA GLU A 161 -5.65 25.66 -1.97
C GLU A 161 -6.75 24.79 -2.59
N GLU A 162 -7.37 25.29 -3.66
CA GLU A 162 -8.26 24.46 -4.48
C GLU A 162 -7.48 23.24 -4.96
N VAL A 163 -7.81 22.07 -4.41
CA VAL A 163 -7.19 20.79 -4.77
C VAL A 163 -7.50 20.40 -6.22
N VAL A 164 -8.53 21.02 -6.82
CA VAL A 164 -9.07 20.66 -8.13
C VAL A 164 -8.99 21.85 -9.10
N ASP A 165 -8.14 21.73 -10.11
CA ASP A 165 -8.13 22.66 -11.25
C ASP A 165 -9.32 22.36 -12.18
N MET A 166 -10.34 23.23 -12.14
CA MET A 166 -11.51 23.11 -12.99
C MET A 166 -11.18 23.19 -14.49
N ALA A 167 -10.08 23.84 -14.89
CA ALA A 167 -9.65 23.83 -16.29
C ALA A 167 -9.25 22.41 -16.73
N THR A 168 -8.52 21.67 -15.89
CA THR A 168 -8.20 20.25 -16.14
C THR A 168 -9.47 19.41 -16.20
N VAL A 169 -10.38 19.57 -15.24
CA VAL A 169 -11.66 18.82 -15.19
C VAL A 169 -12.54 19.07 -16.42
N ASN A 170 -12.56 20.30 -16.92
CA ASN A 170 -13.30 20.67 -18.14
C ASN A 170 -12.63 20.18 -19.43
N GLY A 171 -11.30 20.05 -19.40
CA GLY A 171 -10.48 19.53 -20.49
C GLY A 171 -10.73 18.05 -20.77
N LYS A 172 -10.94 17.24 -19.74
CA LYS A 172 -11.18 15.78 -19.86
C LYS A 172 -12.35 15.46 -20.78
N LYS A 173 -12.14 14.51 -21.70
CA LYS A 173 -13.15 14.06 -22.70
C LYS A 173 -13.37 12.55 -22.72
N LYS A 174 -12.40 11.75 -22.30
CA LYS A 174 -12.47 10.28 -22.33
C LYS A 174 -13.09 9.74 -21.06
N GLY A 175 -13.74 8.57 -21.17
CA GLY A 175 -14.40 7.90 -20.04
C GLY A 175 -13.38 7.33 -19.06
N ALA A 176 -13.22 6.01 -19.08
CA ALA A 176 -12.29 5.31 -18.20
C ALA A 176 -11.08 4.77 -18.96
N ALA A 177 -9.92 4.81 -18.32
CA ALA A 177 -8.74 4.07 -18.74
C ALA A 177 -8.51 2.87 -17.81
N TRP A 178 -8.07 1.75 -18.39
CA TRP A 178 -7.67 0.57 -17.64
C TRP A 178 -6.34 0.02 -18.13
N PHE A 179 -5.31 0.08 -17.29
CA PHE A 179 -3.98 -0.42 -17.61
C PHE A 179 -3.82 -1.81 -17.01
N VAL A 180 -3.76 -2.84 -17.86
CA VAL A 180 -3.86 -4.23 -17.42
C VAL A 180 -3.08 -5.19 -18.32
N SER A 181 -2.35 -6.09 -17.67
CA SER A 181 -1.53 -7.11 -18.33
C SER A 181 -1.76 -8.55 -17.84
N ASN A 182 -2.51 -8.73 -16.74
CA ASN A 182 -2.99 -10.03 -16.28
C ASN A 182 -4.49 -10.14 -16.60
N CYS A 183 -4.84 -11.05 -17.50
CA CYS A 183 -6.16 -11.14 -18.14
C CYS A 183 -7.01 -12.30 -17.61
N HIS A 184 -6.51 -13.03 -16.61
CA HIS A 184 -7.21 -14.11 -15.95
C HIS A 184 -6.90 -14.01 -14.47
N THR A 185 -7.86 -13.50 -13.70
CA THR A 185 -7.62 -13.15 -12.30
C THR A 185 -8.69 -13.72 -11.39
N HIS A 186 -8.35 -13.92 -10.12
CA HIS A 186 -9.26 -14.46 -9.12
C HIS A 186 -10.41 -13.51 -8.77
N SER A 187 -10.21 -12.19 -8.98
CA SER A 187 -11.26 -11.19 -8.79
C SER A 187 -12.30 -11.17 -9.91
N MET A 188 -12.05 -11.85 -11.05
CA MET A 188 -12.92 -11.82 -12.24
C MET A 188 -13.16 -10.40 -12.76
N ARG A 189 -12.24 -9.47 -12.48
CA ARG A 189 -12.36 -8.04 -12.82
C ARG A 189 -12.56 -7.79 -14.32
N GLU A 190 -12.07 -8.70 -15.14
CA GLU A 190 -12.15 -8.70 -16.60
C GLU A 190 -13.59 -8.87 -17.06
N GLU A 191 -14.35 -9.75 -16.41
CA GLU A 191 -15.77 -9.95 -16.70
C GLU A 191 -16.58 -8.71 -16.36
N TYR A 192 -16.30 -8.10 -15.22
CA TYR A 192 -16.94 -6.85 -14.83
C TYR A 192 -16.68 -5.73 -15.86
N VAL A 193 -15.42 -5.53 -16.25
CA VAL A 193 -15.07 -4.50 -17.24
C VAL A 193 -15.67 -4.82 -18.62
N ASN A 194 -15.70 -6.09 -19.03
CA ASN A 194 -16.34 -6.50 -20.28
C ASN A 194 -17.84 -6.20 -20.30
N GLU A 195 -18.54 -6.33 -19.17
CA GLU A 195 -19.95 -5.94 -19.07
C GLU A 195 -20.11 -4.41 -19.03
N LEU A 196 -19.30 -3.69 -18.25
CA LEU A 196 -19.32 -2.24 -18.17
C LEU A 196 -19.12 -1.58 -19.54
N LYS A 197 -18.22 -2.13 -20.35
CA LYS A 197 -17.88 -1.63 -21.70
C LYS A 197 -19.05 -1.60 -22.68
N LYS A 198 -20.12 -2.36 -22.42
CA LYS A 198 -21.35 -2.32 -23.22
C LYS A 198 -22.12 -1.01 -23.04
N TYR A 199 -21.90 -0.30 -21.93
CA TYR A 199 -22.66 0.89 -21.54
C TYR A 199 -21.79 2.13 -21.33
N PHE A 200 -20.48 1.97 -21.12
CA PHE A 200 -19.55 3.05 -20.83
C PHE A 200 -18.22 2.87 -21.58
N PRO A 201 -17.62 3.92 -22.16
CA PRO A 201 -16.34 3.81 -22.86
C PRO A 201 -15.20 3.53 -21.87
N VAL A 202 -14.55 2.38 -22.04
CA VAL A 202 -13.34 1.98 -21.30
C VAL A 202 -12.23 1.63 -22.28
N ASP A 203 -11.18 2.43 -22.26
CA ASP A 203 -9.97 2.23 -23.05
C ASP A 203 -9.00 1.32 -22.28
N ILE A 204 -8.69 0.16 -22.87
CA ILE A 204 -7.88 -0.89 -22.24
C ILE A 204 -6.46 -0.87 -22.82
N TYR A 205 -5.48 -0.55 -21.97
CA TYR A 205 -4.07 -0.53 -22.30
C TYR A 205 -3.36 -1.76 -21.74
N GLY A 206 -2.44 -2.35 -22.52
CA GLY A 206 -1.59 -3.44 -22.08
C GLY A 206 -1.86 -4.75 -22.83
N ARG A 207 -1.68 -5.90 -22.18
CA ARG A 207 -1.84 -7.22 -22.83
C ARG A 207 -3.29 -7.64 -23.00
N CYS A 208 -4.20 -7.13 -22.16
CA CYS A 208 -5.62 -7.49 -22.21
C CYS A 208 -6.44 -6.55 -23.10
N GLY A 209 -5.78 -5.62 -23.80
CA GLY A 209 -6.41 -4.64 -24.68
C GLY A 209 -5.58 -4.36 -25.93
N SER A 210 -6.17 -3.60 -26.85
CA SER A 210 -5.53 -3.20 -28.10
C SER A 210 -4.60 -2.00 -27.95
N LEU A 211 -4.84 -1.14 -26.95
CA LEU A 211 -4.05 0.07 -26.74
C LEU A 211 -2.74 -0.25 -26.02
N LYS A 212 -1.71 0.56 -26.27
CA LYS A 212 -0.36 0.37 -25.73
C LYS A 212 0.11 1.65 -25.05
N CYS A 213 0.59 1.49 -23.83
CA CYS A 213 1.32 2.51 -23.10
C CYS A 213 2.33 1.76 -22.22
N ALA A 214 3.62 2.09 -22.37
CA ALA A 214 4.66 1.47 -21.57
C ALA A 214 4.55 1.98 -20.12
N ARG A 215 4.75 1.09 -19.15
CA ARG A 215 4.76 1.44 -17.72
C ARG A 215 5.82 2.51 -17.45
N GLY A 216 5.44 3.61 -16.82
CA GLY A 216 6.32 4.76 -16.58
C GLY A 216 6.65 5.58 -17.83
N GLY A 217 5.98 5.32 -18.96
CA GLY A 217 6.16 6.07 -20.19
C GLY A 217 5.37 7.38 -20.21
N ASN A 218 5.77 8.31 -21.07
CA ASN A 218 5.13 9.64 -21.22
C ASN A 218 3.64 9.57 -21.57
N CYS A 219 3.18 8.47 -22.17
CA CYS A 219 1.77 8.25 -22.48
C CYS A 219 0.88 8.20 -21.23
N GLU A 220 1.41 7.88 -20.05
CA GLU A 220 0.61 7.86 -18.81
C GLU A 220 0.04 9.23 -18.45
N LYS A 221 0.65 10.34 -18.90
CA LYS A 221 0.16 11.70 -18.67
C LYS A 221 -1.27 11.93 -19.17
N MET A 222 -1.72 11.18 -20.18
CA MET A 222 -3.11 11.28 -20.65
C MET A 222 -4.14 10.92 -19.56
N LEU A 223 -3.75 10.17 -18.53
CA LEU A 223 -4.64 9.89 -17.39
C LEU A 223 -4.99 11.18 -16.64
N ASP A 224 -4.04 12.11 -16.55
CA ASP A 224 -4.23 13.41 -15.91
C ASP A 224 -5.05 14.38 -16.78
N ASP A 225 -4.88 14.34 -18.09
CA ASP A 225 -5.44 15.35 -18.99
C ASP A 225 -6.73 14.92 -19.71
N ASP A 226 -6.83 13.64 -20.13
CA ASP A 226 -7.88 13.17 -21.04
C ASP A 226 -9.02 12.44 -20.33
N TYR A 227 -8.70 11.62 -19.33
CA TYR A 227 -9.62 10.63 -18.74
C TYR A 227 -10.28 11.13 -17.46
N HIS A 228 -11.56 10.81 -17.28
CA HIS A 228 -12.29 11.07 -16.04
C HIS A 228 -12.03 9.98 -14.99
N PHE A 229 -11.90 8.73 -15.42
CA PHE A 229 -11.83 7.61 -14.49
C PHE A 229 -10.66 6.67 -14.76
N TYR A 230 -10.10 6.14 -13.68
CA TYR A 230 -9.11 5.07 -13.76
C TYR A 230 -9.67 3.81 -13.12
N VAL A 231 -9.67 2.70 -13.86
CA VAL A 231 -10.09 1.39 -13.33
C VAL A 231 -8.96 0.79 -12.48
N ALA A 232 -9.03 1.01 -11.17
CA ALA A 232 -8.07 0.55 -10.17
C ALA A 232 -8.43 -0.85 -9.63
N PHE A 233 -8.85 -1.77 -10.50
CA PHE A 233 -9.32 -3.10 -10.10
C PHE A 233 -8.16 -4.03 -9.78
N GLU A 234 -8.17 -4.59 -8.57
CA GLU A 234 -7.18 -5.58 -8.14
C GLU A 234 -7.40 -6.94 -8.76
N ASN A 235 -6.32 -7.70 -8.93
CA ASN A 235 -6.34 -9.07 -9.46
C ASN A 235 -6.97 -10.08 -8.46
N SER A 236 -7.07 -9.70 -7.19
CA SER A 236 -7.60 -10.53 -6.10
C SER A 236 -8.45 -9.68 -5.17
N LEU A 237 -9.54 -10.26 -4.66
CA LEU A 237 -10.36 -9.65 -3.61
C LEU A 237 -9.89 -10.13 -2.23
N CYS A 238 -8.81 -9.54 -1.73
CA CYS A 238 -8.25 -9.84 -0.43
C CYS A 238 -8.44 -8.67 0.55
N LYS A 239 -8.64 -9.00 1.83
CA LYS A 239 -8.68 -7.98 2.90
C LYS A 239 -7.42 -7.13 2.86
N ASP A 240 -7.60 -5.80 2.88
CA ASP A 240 -6.55 -4.77 2.85
C ASP A 240 -5.63 -4.76 1.61
N TYR A 241 -5.94 -5.55 0.57
CA TYR A 241 -5.13 -5.59 -0.65
C TYR A 241 -5.47 -4.41 -1.57
N ILE A 242 -4.67 -3.35 -1.46
CA ILE A 242 -4.78 -2.11 -2.23
C ILE A 242 -3.39 -1.76 -2.73
N THR A 243 -3.20 -1.72 -4.05
CA THR A 243 -1.86 -1.62 -4.65
C THR A 243 -1.60 -0.30 -5.37
N GLU A 244 -0.51 -0.24 -6.13
CA GLU A 244 -0.14 0.88 -7.00
C GLU A 244 -1.26 1.33 -7.96
N LYS A 245 -2.23 0.46 -8.25
CA LYS A 245 -3.39 0.79 -9.09
C LYS A 245 -4.21 1.92 -8.48
N LEU A 246 -4.45 1.88 -7.18
CA LEU A 246 -5.12 2.97 -6.48
C LEU A 246 -4.12 4.07 -6.12
N TRP A 247 -3.00 3.70 -5.48
CA TRP A 247 -2.09 4.67 -4.88
C TRP A 247 -1.35 5.51 -5.92
N ASN A 248 -0.81 4.88 -6.96
CA ASN A 248 -0.01 5.59 -7.97
C ASN A 248 -0.90 6.10 -9.10
N GLN A 249 -1.77 5.25 -9.64
CA GLN A 249 -2.55 5.62 -10.82
C GLN A 249 -3.86 6.35 -10.49
N GLY A 250 -4.40 6.16 -9.28
CA GLY A 250 -5.55 6.93 -8.78
C GLY A 250 -5.11 8.23 -8.11
N TYR A 251 -4.40 8.13 -6.98
CA TYR A 251 -4.17 9.30 -6.11
C TYR A 251 -2.94 10.15 -6.42
N GLN A 252 -1.96 9.66 -7.19
CA GLN A 252 -0.87 10.52 -7.70
C GLN A 252 -1.21 11.14 -9.07
N ARG A 253 -2.50 11.13 -9.43
CA ARG A 253 -3.01 11.65 -10.68
C ARG A 253 -4.25 12.49 -10.47
N THR A 254 -4.55 13.33 -11.46
CA THR A 254 -5.78 14.13 -11.49
C THR A 254 -6.92 13.30 -12.09
N ILE A 255 -7.31 12.19 -11.45
CA ILE A 255 -8.30 11.23 -11.99
C ILE A 255 -9.09 10.56 -10.87
N VAL A 256 -10.36 10.22 -11.10
CA VAL A 256 -11.18 9.53 -10.10
C VAL A 256 -10.98 8.01 -10.20
N PRO A 257 -10.43 7.35 -9.17
CA PRO A 257 -10.26 5.90 -9.20
C PRO A 257 -11.59 5.17 -8.99
N ILE A 258 -11.74 4.06 -9.72
CA ILE A 258 -12.82 3.11 -9.58
C ILE A 258 -12.26 1.80 -9.01
N VAL A 259 -12.82 1.32 -7.91
CA VAL A 259 -12.41 0.07 -7.24
C VAL A 259 -13.52 -0.97 -7.31
N LEU A 260 -13.18 -2.25 -7.14
CA LEU A 260 -14.19 -3.32 -7.18
C LEU A 260 -15.06 -3.38 -5.93
N LYS A 261 -14.47 -3.16 -4.75
CA LYS A 261 -15.11 -3.45 -3.48
C LYS A 261 -14.86 -2.36 -2.44
N ARG A 262 -15.92 -1.65 -2.05
CA ARG A 262 -15.87 -0.52 -1.09
C ARG A 262 -15.22 -0.91 0.23
N SER A 263 -15.67 -2.01 0.81
CA SER A 263 -15.24 -2.48 2.14
C SER A 263 -13.74 -2.80 2.27
N ILE A 264 -13.04 -3.03 1.15
CA ILE A 264 -11.58 -3.22 1.15
C ILE A 264 -10.85 -1.87 1.24
N VAL A 265 -11.43 -0.80 0.69
CA VAL A 265 -10.74 0.47 0.44
C VAL A 265 -11.13 1.57 1.43
N GLU A 266 -12.41 1.65 1.80
CA GLU A 266 -13.03 2.81 2.47
C GLU A 266 -12.36 3.24 3.78
N ARG A 267 -11.69 2.33 4.47
CA ARG A 267 -11.05 2.60 5.78
C ARG A 267 -9.66 3.21 5.66
N PHE A 268 -9.06 3.13 4.47
CA PHE A 268 -7.66 3.51 4.23
C PHE A 268 -7.52 4.82 3.46
N VAL A 269 -8.63 5.38 2.99
CA VAL A 269 -8.66 6.53 2.08
C VAL A 269 -9.69 7.57 2.52
N PRO A 270 -9.60 8.82 2.05
CA PRO A 270 -10.60 9.83 2.37
C PRO A 270 -12.00 9.43 1.91
N PRO A 271 -13.06 9.83 2.63
CA PRO A 271 -14.42 9.60 2.16
C PRO A 271 -14.64 10.33 0.83
N HIS A 272 -15.47 9.76 -0.04
CA HIS A 272 -15.83 10.31 -1.36
C HIS A 272 -14.66 10.47 -2.36
N SER A 273 -13.47 9.90 -2.11
CA SER A 273 -12.32 10.00 -3.02
C SER A 273 -12.24 8.89 -4.09
N PHE A 274 -13.24 8.02 -4.17
CA PHE A 274 -13.28 6.91 -5.12
C PHE A 274 -14.72 6.44 -5.37
N ILE A 275 -14.91 5.71 -6.46
CA ILE A 275 -16.18 5.05 -6.81
C ILE A 275 -16.00 3.54 -6.63
N ALA A 276 -16.93 2.87 -5.94
CA ALA A 276 -16.90 1.42 -5.80
C ALA A 276 -17.92 0.77 -6.74
N ALA A 277 -17.49 -0.26 -7.46
CA ALA A 277 -18.34 -1.01 -8.38
C ALA A 277 -19.50 -1.71 -7.65
N ASP A 278 -19.26 -2.19 -6.43
CA ASP A 278 -20.25 -2.86 -5.58
C ASP A 278 -21.28 -1.94 -4.90
N ASP A 279 -21.21 -0.62 -5.15
CA ASP A 279 -22.25 0.33 -4.75
C ASP A 279 -23.47 0.29 -5.69
N PHE A 280 -23.35 -0.36 -6.85
CA PHE A 280 -24.37 -0.38 -7.89
C PHE A 280 -24.95 -1.78 -8.05
N GLU A 281 -26.24 -1.87 -8.37
CA GLU A 281 -26.91 -3.15 -8.62
C GLU A 281 -26.39 -3.84 -9.90
N SER A 282 -25.82 -3.06 -10.83
CA SER A 282 -25.26 -3.58 -12.08
C SER A 282 -24.23 -2.66 -12.75
N PRO A 283 -23.36 -3.18 -13.63
CA PRO A 283 -22.47 -2.36 -14.45
C PRO A 283 -23.21 -1.32 -15.32
N LYS A 284 -24.46 -1.61 -15.71
CA LYS A 284 -25.31 -0.67 -16.46
C LYS A 284 -25.72 0.53 -15.60
N GLU A 285 -26.05 0.30 -14.33
CA GLU A 285 -26.37 1.38 -13.40
C GLU A 285 -25.13 2.22 -13.11
N MET A 286 -24.01 1.58 -12.82
CA MET A 286 -22.71 2.24 -12.67
C MET A 286 -22.38 3.12 -13.89
N ALA A 287 -22.57 2.61 -15.11
CA ALA A 287 -22.35 3.38 -16.33
C ALA A 287 -23.20 4.66 -16.39
N ARG A 288 -24.46 4.63 -15.93
CA ARG A 288 -25.30 5.84 -15.85
C ARG A 288 -24.72 6.86 -14.88
N TYR A 289 -24.22 6.41 -13.73
CA TYR A 289 -23.58 7.29 -12.76
C TYR A 289 -22.28 7.90 -13.31
N LEU A 290 -21.44 7.12 -13.99
CA LEU A 290 -20.23 7.63 -14.63
C LEU A 290 -20.55 8.67 -15.73
N HIS A 291 -21.58 8.43 -16.55
CA HIS A 291 -22.05 9.43 -17.53
C HIS A 291 -22.60 10.69 -16.86
N TYR A 292 -23.32 10.56 -15.74
CA TYR A 292 -23.78 11.71 -14.96
C TYR A 292 -22.59 12.57 -14.49
N LEU A 293 -21.56 11.96 -13.90
CA LEU A 293 -20.37 12.67 -13.43
C LEU A 293 -19.60 13.34 -14.59
N MET A 294 -19.46 12.68 -15.75
CA MET A 294 -18.82 13.30 -16.92
C MET A 294 -19.56 14.57 -17.40
N ASN A 295 -20.88 14.59 -17.27
CA ASN A 295 -21.73 15.71 -17.70
C ASN A 295 -21.97 16.76 -16.60
N ASN A 296 -21.72 16.42 -15.33
CA ASN A 296 -21.87 17.31 -14.19
C ASN A 296 -20.51 17.56 -13.52
N LYS A 297 -19.83 18.61 -13.97
CA LYS A 297 -18.47 18.96 -13.55
C LYS A 297 -18.37 19.33 -12.08
N THR A 298 -19.44 19.89 -11.49
CA THR A 298 -19.50 20.20 -10.05
C THR A 298 -19.66 18.95 -9.19
N ALA A 299 -20.33 17.90 -9.70
CA ALA A 299 -20.41 16.63 -8.97
C ALA A 299 -19.16 15.76 -9.15
N TYR A 300 -18.43 15.94 -10.26
CA TYR A 300 -17.16 15.26 -10.51
C TYR A 300 -15.99 15.85 -9.71
N ALA A 301 -15.93 17.19 -9.60
CA ALA A 301 -14.92 17.90 -8.84
C ALA A 301 -15.14 17.76 -7.33
#